data_AF-A0A4Q3SA88-F1
#
_entry.id   AF-A0A4Q3SA88-F1
#
_cell.length_a   1.000
_cell.length_b   1.000
_cell.length_c   1.000
_cell.angle_alpha   90.00
_cell.angle_beta   90.00
_cell.angle_gamma   90.00
#
_symmetry.space_group_name_H-M   'P 1'
#
loop_
_entity.id
_entity.type
_entity.pdbx_description
1 polymer ?
#
loop_
_entity_poly.entity_id
_entity_poly.type
_entity_poly.pdbx_seq_one_letter_code
_entity_poly.pdbx_strand_id
1 'polypeptide(L)'
;MSSPKFPKIQVSFHGELKKRIGEYFKQKGKAQTGNFKLYLKAAILVTALLAIYIHLVFFTPATVWAVLECVLMGCVIAAIGFNVMHDGAHGSFSRYKWVNSAASNIANFLGASQHMWKTKHNVIHHTYTNIHGVDDDIEARPLLRLCDEQEHYKIHKYQHFYFWAAYSLLYIWWIFVTDYKKYFTLRIGETPLRKLTVKEHLSFWFYKLSHLFLFVALPIYTVGFVPWVIGFFSMALVAGFVLSIVFQLAHTVEHTHFPLPDNATGKMEDEWAIHQLKTTANFATRNKLVSWFVGGLNFQVEHHLFPKISHVHYPAISKIIKKACQEYGIQYIEYTRVRYAVASHVSFLRQMGQNK
;
A
#
# COMPACT_ATOMS: atom_id res chain seq x y z
N MET A 1 -10.02 -7.98 21.58
CA MET A 1 -11.47 -7.65 21.58
C MET A 1 -12.17 -8.36 20.43
N SER A 2 -13.50 -8.43 20.38
CA SER A 2 -14.21 -8.93 19.19
C SER A 2 -14.04 -7.95 18.02
N SER A 3 -13.87 -8.46 16.79
CA SER A 3 -13.72 -7.59 15.61
C SER A 3 -14.94 -6.66 15.43
N PRO A 4 -14.75 -5.40 15.02
CA PRO A 4 -15.84 -4.47 14.74
C PRO A 4 -16.85 -5.05 13.73
N LYS A 5 -18.12 -4.66 13.84
CA LYS A 5 -19.17 -5.11 12.91
C LYS A 5 -19.82 -3.93 12.22
N PHE A 6 -19.89 -3.97 10.89
CA PHE A 6 -20.67 -2.99 10.12
C PHE A 6 -22.17 -3.33 10.16
N PRO A 7 -23.04 -2.31 10.28
CA PRO A 7 -24.48 -2.51 10.24
C PRO A 7 -24.90 -3.04 8.87
N LYS A 8 -25.88 -3.96 8.87
CA LYS A 8 -26.54 -4.41 7.63
C LYS A 8 -27.70 -3.46 7.35
N ILE A 9 -27.56 -2.63 6.32
CA ILE A 9 -28.60 -1.66 5.91
C ILE A 9 -29.42 -2.26 4.76
N GLN A 10 -30.73 -2.00 4.75
CA GLN A 10 -31.66 -2.49 3.73
C GLN A 10 -31.40 -1.86 2.36
N VAL A 11 -31.06 -0.56 2.32
CA VAL A 11 -30.63 0.18 1.13
C VAL A 11 -29.15 0.52 1.30
N SER A 12 -28.28 -0.22 0.63
CA SER A 12 -26.83 -0.05 0.76
C SER A 12 -26.25 0.80 -0.36
N PHE A 13 -25.45 1.81 -0.02
CA PHE A 13 -24.74 2.64 -1.00
C PHE A 13 -23.74 1.80 -1.79
N HIS A 14 -23.08 0.83 -1.13
CA HIS A 14 -22.23 -0.15 -1.83
C HIS A 14 -23.02 -0.93 -2.89
N GLY A 15 -24.26 -1.32 -2.58
CA GLY A 15 -25.16 -2.01 -3.51
C GLY A 15 -25.46 -1.17 -4.75
N GLU A 16 -25.78 0.11 -4.58
CA GLU A 16 -26.03 1.04 -5.67
C GLU A 16 -24.77 1.28 -6.54
N LEU A 17 -23.60 1.49 -5.91
CA LEU A 17 -22.34 1.62 -6.65
C LEU A 17 -22.04 0.36 -7.47
N LYS A 18 -22.22 -0.82 -6.87
CA LYS A 18 -22.01 -2.11 -7.55
C LYS A 18 -22.93 -2.26 -8.76
N LYS A 19 -24.20 -1.85 -8.66
CA LYS A 19 -25.15 -1.84 -9.77
C LYS A 19 -24.65 -0.94 -10.92
N ARG A 20 -24.36 0.33 -10.64
CA ARG A 20 -23.91 1.31 -11.66
C ARG A 20 -22.62 0.90 -12.36
N ILE A 21 -21.64 0.40 -11.58
CA ILE A 21 -20.36 -0.06 -12.12
C ILE A 21 -20.56 -1.34 -12.95
N GLY A 22 -21.42 -2.26 -12.50
CA GLY A 22 -21.81 -3.45 -13.27
C GLY A 22 -22.43 -3.10 -14.62
N GLU A 23 -23.36 -2.14 -14.64
CA GLU A 23 -23.98 -1.61 -15.87
C GLU A 23 -22.93 -1.00 -16.80
N TYR A 24 -21.99 -0.22 -16.27
CA TYR A 24 -20.88 0.34 -17.05
C TYR A 24 -20.04 -0.76 -17.75
N PHE A 25 -19.65 -1.82 -17.03
CA PHE A 25 -18.87 -2.90 -17.63
C PHE A 25 -19.68 -3.69 -18.67
N LYS A 26 -20.97 -3.92 -18.41
CA LYS A 26 -21.88 -4.58 -19.38
C LYS A 26 -22.02 -3.76 -20.66
N GLN A 27 -22.24 -2.44 -20.55
CA GLN A 27 -22.36 -1.55 -21.70
C GLN A 27 -21.05 -1.43 -22.50
N LYS A 28 -19.89 -1.43 -21.83
CA LYS A 28 -18.60 -1.30 -22.50
C LYS A 28 -18.02 -2.62 -23.00
N GLY A 29 -18.58 -3.77 -22.62
CA GLY A 29 -18.07 -5.09 -23.00
C GLY A 29 -16.63 -5.34 -22.52
N LYS A 30 -16.24 -4.75 -21.38
CA LYS A 30 -14.86 -4.85 -20.84
C LYS A 30 -14.80 -5.82 -19.66
N ALA A 31 -13.70 -6.56 -19.58
CA ALA A 31 -13.37 -7.29 -18.35
C ALA A 31 -12.97 -6.30 -17.23
N GLN A 32 -13.25 -6.67 -15.99
CA GLN A 32 -12.85 -5.90 -14.79
C GLN A 32 -11.37 -6.05 -14.45
N THR A 33 -10.70 -7.04 -15.05
CA THR A 33 -9.28 -7.32 -14.83
C THR A 33 -8.37 -6.39 -15.63
N GLY A 34 -7.06 -6.52 -15.41
CA GLY A 34 -6.02 -5.85 -16.17
C GLY A 34 -6.10 -6.10 -17.67
N ASN A 35 -5.42 -5.23 -18.43
CA ASN A 35 -5.36 -5.25 -19.88
C ASN A 35 -3.90 -5.20 -20.37
N PHE A 36 -3.70 -5.18 -21.70
CA PHE A 36 -2.36 -5.14 -22.29
C PHE A 36 -1.48 -4.00 -21.78
N LYS A 37 -2.07 -2.82 -21.46
CA LYS A 37 -1.29 -1.70 -20.91
C LYS A 37 -0.70 -2.03 -19.54
N LEU A 38 -1.43 -2.77 -18.71
CA LEU A 38 -0.94 -3.25 -17.41
C LEU A 38 0.20 -4.26 -17.60
N TYR A 39 0.05 -5.21 -18.53
CA TYR A 39 1.08 -6.21 -18.80
C TYR A 39 2.35 -5.59 -19.37
N LEU A 40 2.23 -4.65 -20.32
CA LEU A 40 3.37 -3.90 -20.86
C LEU A 40 4.08 -3.12 -19.74
N LYS A 41 3.32 -2.45 -18.88
CA LYS A 41 3.87 -1.73 -17.73
C LYS A 41 4.61 -2.65 -16.76
N ALA A 42 4.05 -3.82 -16.45
CA ALA A 42 4.71 -4.82 -15.62
C ALA A 42 6.01 -5.30 -16.26
N ALA A 43 6.01 -5.57 -17.58
CA ALA A 43 7.21 -5.95 -18.31
C ALA A 43 8.29 -4.85 -18.26
N ILE A 44 7.93 -3.59 -18.51
CA ILE A 44 8.85 -2.45 -18.42
C ILE A 44 9.48 -2.37 -17.02
N LEU A 45 8.67 -2.43 -15.96
CA LEU A 45 9.14 -2.29 -14.59
C LEU A 45 10.05 -3.46 -14.17
N VAL A 46 9.65 -4.71 -14.47
CA VAL A 46 10.45 -5.89 -14.14
C VAL A 46 11.76 -5.93 -14.93
N THR A 47 11.72 -5.62 -16.23
CA THR A 47 12.95 -5.53 -17.05
C THR A 47 13.85 -4.41 -16.55
N ALA A 48 13.31 -3.25 -16.17
CA ALA A 48 14.09 -2.16 -15.61
C ALA A 48 14.78 -2.57 -14.29
N LEU A 49 14.06 -3.25 -13.38
CA LEU A 49 14.65 -3.78 -12.15
C LEU A 49 15.83 -4.71 -12.44
N LEU A 50 15.62 -5.68 -13.34
CA LEU A 50 16.66 -6.65 -13.70
C LEU A 50 17.86 -5.97 -14.36
N ALA A 51 17.63 -5.06 -15.30
CA ALA A 51 18.70 -4.34 -15.99
C ALA A 51 19.53 -3.48 -15.04
N ILE A 52 18.87 -2.70 -14.17
CA ILE A 52 19.54 -1.87 -13.17
C ILE A 52 20.33 -2.74 -12.19
N TYR A 53 19.72 -3.81 -11.67
CA TYR A 53 20.39 -4.72 -10.74
C TYR A 53 21.62 -5.38 -11.39
N ILE A 54 21.48 -5.88 -12.63
CA ILE A 54 22.60 -6.52 -13.35
C ILE A 54 23.73 -5.52 -13.57
N HIS A 55 23.42 -4.30 -13.99
CA HIS A 55 24.42 -3.25 -14.21
C HIS A 55 25.16 -2.89 -12.91
N LEU A 56 24.42 -2.62 -11.83
CA LEU A 56 24.97 -2.31 -10.52
C LEU A 56 25.89 -3.42 -9.99
N VAL A 57 25.46 -4.68 -10.07
CA VAL A 57 26.13 -5.81 -9.40
C VAL A 57 27.28 -6.38 -10.22
N PHE A 58 27.18 -6.39 -11.55
CA PHE A 58 28.14 -7.09 -12.42
C PHE A 58 28.96 -6.18 -13.34
N PHE A 59 28.51 -4.94 -13.60
CA PHE A 59 29.26 -3.97 -14.42
C PHE A 59 29.88 -2.86 -13.59
N THR A 60 29.50 -2.74 -12.32
CA THR A 60 30.12 -1.86 -11.30
C THR A 60 30.37 -0.44 -11.84
N PRO A 61 29.31 0.30 -12.20
CA PRO A 61 29.47 1.64 -12.77
C PRO A 61 30.16 2.59 -11.79
N ALA A 62 30.70 3.70 -12.31
CA ALA A 62 31.32 4.71 -11.47
C ALA A 62 30.36 5.19 -10.37
N THR A 63 30.90 5.52 -9.20
CA THR A 63 30.13 5.71 -7.96
C THR A 63 28.93 6.64 -8.09
N VAL A 64 29.05 7.75 -8.81
CA VAL A 64 27.93 8.70 -9.03
C VAL A 64 26.77 8.03 -9.76
N TRP A 65 27.06 7.29 -10.83
CA TRP A 65 26.05 6.56 -11.59
C TRP A 65 25.47 5.39 -10.79
N ALA A 66 26.30 4.68 -10.03
CA ALA A 66 25.84 3.60 -9.15
C ALA A 66 24.81 4.10 -8.12
N VAL A 67 25.08 5.24 -7.46
CA VAL A 67 24.15 5.81 -6.47
C VAL A 67 22.84 6.25 -7.12
N LEU A 68 22.89 6.91 -8.28
CA LEU A 68 21.69 7.31 -9.03
C LEU A 68 20.85 6.10 -9.46
N GLU A 69 21.50 5.03 -9.89
CA GLU A 69 20.85 3.77 -10.25
C GLU A 69 20.24 3.08 -9.02
N CYS A 70 20.88 3.11 -7.85
CA CYS A 70 20.29 2.60 -6.61
C CYS A 70 19.03 3.40 -6.21
N VAL A 71 19.04 4.72 -6.34
CA VAL A 71 17.86 5.57 -6.12
C VAL A 71 16.74 5.20 -7.09
N LEU A 72 17.06 5.07 -8.39
CA LEU A 72 16.10 4.66 -9.41
C LEU A 72 15.54 3.26 -9.11
N MET A 73 16.39 2.33 -8.69
CA MET A 73 16.00 0.97 -8.30
C MET A 73 15.00 1.00 -7.13
N GLY A 74 15.20 1.86 -6.14
CA GLY A 74 14.24 2.08 -5.05
C GLY A 74 12.86 2.53 -5.55
N CYS A 75 12.83 3.47 -6.51
CA CYS A 75 11.57 3.88 -7.15
C CYS A 75 10.92 2.75 -7.96
N VAL A 76 11.71 1.95 -8.69
CA VAL A 76 11.22 0.81 -9.49
C VAL A 76 10.66 -0.29 -8.58
N ILE A 77 11.30 -0.59 -7.45
CA ILE A 77 10.81 -1.54 -6.44
C ILE A 77 9.42 -1.12 -5.94
N ALA A 78 9.27 0.14 -5.53
CA ALA A 78 7.98 0.67 -5.08
C ALA A 78 6.93 0.59 -6.20
N ALA A 79 7.29 1.00 -7.42
CA ALA A 79 6.41 0.92 -8.58
C ALA A 79 5.98 -0.53 -8.90
N ILE A 80 6.87 -1.52 -8.81
CA ILE A 80 6.50 -2.94 -8.98
C ILE A 80 5.50 -3.37 -7.90
N GLY A 81 5.73 -2.95 -6.65
CA GLY A 81 4.80 -3.16 -5.54
C GLY A 81 3.40 -2.67 -5.87
N PHE A 82 3.28 -1.41 -6.32
CA PHE A 82 2.00 -0.78 -6.65
C PHE A 82 1.32 -1.36 -7.89
N ASN A 83 2.09 -1.70 -8.92
CA ASN A 83 1.53 -1.98 -10.25
C ASN A 83 1.33 -3.46 -10.55
N VAL A 84 2.17 -4.31 -9.98
CA VAL A 84 2.21 -5.73 -10.33
C VAL A 84 1.76 -6.55 -9.14
N MET A 85 2.43 -6.36 -8.01
CA MET A 85 2.14 -7.15 -6.83
C MET A 85 0.76 -6.85 -6.26
N HIS A 86 0.40 -5.57 -6.10
CA HIS A 86 -0.86 -5.16 -5.49
C HIS A 86 -2.10 -5.62 -6.28
N ASP A 87 -2.18 -5.32 -7.59
CA ASP A 87 -3.23 -5.84 -8.48
C ASP A 87 -3.27 -7.38 -8.49
N GLY A 88 -2.10 -8.03 -8.48
CA GLY A 88 -1.99 -9.49 -8.43
C GLY A 88 -2.54 -10.07 -7.13
N ALA A 89 -2.24 -9.43 -6.01
CA ALA A 89 -2.65 -9.87 -4.69
C ALA A 89 -4.16 -9.69 -4.44
N HIS A 90 -4.78 -8.72 -5.12
CA HIS A 90 -6.24 -8.57 -5.18
C HIS A 90 -6.93 -9.46 -6.21
N GLY A 91 -6.16 -10.13 -7.07
CA GLY A 91 -6.67 -10.98 -8.14
C GLY A 91 -7.25 -10.21 -9.32
N SER A 92 -6.92 -8.92 -9.44
CA SER A 92 -7.42 -8.03 -10.48
C SER A 92 -6.47 -7.92 -11.68
N PHE A 93 -5.19 -8.28 -11.52
CA PHE A 93 -4.17 -8.22 -12.57
C PHE A 93 -4.55 -8.98 -13.84
N SER A 94 -5.16 -10.17 -13.70
CA SER A 94 -5.56 -11.02 -14.83
C SER A 94 -6.83 -11.82 -14.54
N ARG A 95 -7.49 -12.36 -15.58
CA ARG A 95 -8.56 -13.36 -15.42
C ARG A 95 -8.04 -14.72 -14.94
N TYR A 96 -6.75 -14.99 -15.13
CA TYR A 96 -6.14 -16.27 -14.80
C TYR A 96 -5.54 -16.23 -13.38
N LYS A 97 -5.98 -17.15 -12.51
CA LYS A 97 -5.53 -17.22 -11.11
C LYS A 97 -4.01 -17.36 -11.00
N TRP A 98 -3.38 -18.18 -11.84
CA TRP A 98 -1.92 -18.40 -11.78
C TRP A 98 -1.13 -17.14 -12.13
N VAL A 99 -1.62 -16.29 -13.04
CA VAL A 99 -0.98 -15.01 -13.41
C VAL A 99 -1.06 -14.04 -12.23
N ASN A 100 -2.22 -13.96 -11.57
CA ASN A 100 -2.37 -13.15 -10.36
C ASN A 100 -1.43 -13.62 -9.23
N SER A 101 -1.34 -14.94 -9.03
CA SER A 101 -0.41 -15.52 -8.06
C SER A 101 1.04 -15.19 -8.40
N ALA A 102 1.44 -15.28 -9.67
CA ALA A 102 2.79 -14.92 -10.11
C ALA A 102 3.08 -13.43 -9.86
N ALA A 103 2.17 -12.53 -10.25
CA ALA A 103 2.29 -11.09 -10.04
C ALA A 103 2.40 -10.75 -8.55
N SER A 104 1.51 -11.32 -7.73
CA SER A 104 1.50 -11.18 -6.26
C SER A 104 2.81 -11.66 -5.61
N ASN A 105 3.36 -12.77 -6.10
CA ASN A 105 4.57 -13.38 -5.54
C ASN A 105 5.85 -12.58 -5.79
N ILE A 106 5.84 -11.57 -6.66
CA ILE A 106 7.01 -10.71 -6.87
C ILE A 106 7.43 -10.00 -5.57
N ALA A 107 6.49 -9.67 -4.67
CA ALA A 107 6.82 -9.13 -3.35
C ALA A 107 7.82 -10.00 -2.58
N ASN A 108 7.71 -11.33 -2.71
CA ASN A 108 8.57 -12.26 -1.97
C ASN A 108 10.04 -12.11 -2.36
N PHE A 109 10.34 -11.92 -3.65
CA PHE A 109 11.71 -11.65 -4.11
C PHE A 109 12.20 -10.26 -3.69
N LEU A 110 11.29 -9.30 -3.57
CA LEU A 110 11.57 -7.94 -3.09
C LEU A 110 11.56 -7.85 -1.54
N GLY A 111 11.61 -8.97 -0.83
CA GLY A 111 11.84 -9.00 0.61
C GLY A 111 10.58 -8.90 1.47
N ALA A 112 9.40 -8.74 0.88
CA ALA A 112 8.12 -8.72 1.59
C ALA A 112 7.39 -10.08 1.51
N SER A 113 6.73 -10.52 2.56
CA SER A 113 5.92 -11.75 2.52
C SER A 113 4.54 -11.50 1.91
N GLN A 114 4.29 -12.07 0.73
CA GLN A 114 2.99 -12.02 0.06
C GLN A 114 1.86 -12.58 0.95
N HIS A 115 2.14 -13.64 1.70
CA HIS A 115 1.17 -14.25 2.61
C HIS A 115 0.77 -13.30 3.74
N MET A 116 1.76 -12.70 4.40
CA MET A 116 1.52 -11.74 5.49
C MET A 116 0.80 -10.50 4.97
N TRP A 117 1.23 -10.00 3.81
CA TRP A 117 0.60 -8.87 3.16
C TRP A 117 -0.88 -9.13 2.83
N LYS A 118 -1.23 -10.32 2.32
CA LYS A 118 -2.62 -10.63 1.98
C LYS A 118 -3.54 -10.60 3.20
N THR A 119 -3.08 -11.06 4.36
CA THR A 119 -3.88 -10.99 5.59
C THR A 119 -3.92 -9.56 6.14
N LYS A 120 -2.77 -8.88 6.20
CA LYS A 120 -2.66 -7.47 6.64
C LYS A 120 -3.56 -6.55 5.81
N HIS A 121 -3.38 -6.59 4.49
CA HIS A 121 -3.98 -5.65 3.55
C HIS A 121 -5.40 -6.07 3.15
N ASN A 122 -5.57 -7.29 2.61
CA ASN A 122 -6.86 -7.68 1.99
C ASN A 122 -7.93 -8.06 3.01
N VAL A 123 -7.53 -8.57 4.18
CA VAL A 123 -8.48 -9.02 5.20
C VAL A 123 -8.66 -7.96 6.27
N ILE A 124 -7.58 -7.43 6.83
CA ILE A 124 -7.67 -6.49 7.95
C ILE A 124 -7.93 -5.07 7.42
N HIS A 125 -6.96 -4.48 6.71
CA HIS A 125 -7.02 -3.08 6.28
C HIS A 125 -8.23 -2.78 5.39
N HIS A 126 -8.54 -3.59 4.39
CA HIS A 126 -9.72 -3.37 3.54
C HIS A 126 -11.07 -3.61 4.22
N THR A 127 -11.09 -4.31 5.36
CA THR A 127 -12.33 -4.48 6.13
C THR A 127 -12.48 -3.36 7.16
N TYR A 128 -11.40 -2.98 7.83
CA TYR A 128 -11.39 -2.15 9.04
C TYR A 128 -10.50 -0.91 8.90
N THR A 129 -10.49 -0.30 7.71
CA THR A 129 -9.62 0.83 7.35
C THR A 129 -9.67 1.95 8.40
N ASN A 130 -8.52 2.42 8.85
CA ASN A 130 -8.38 3.48 9.86
C ASN A 130 -9.04 3.20 11.22
N ILE A 131 -9.42 1.95 11.55
CA ILE A 131 -9.92 1.62 12.90
C ILE A 131 -8.74 1.33 13.81
N HIS A 132 -8.54 2.16 14.83
CA HIS A 132 -7.47 2.00 15.82
C HIS A 132 -7.48 0.63 16.49
N GLY A 133 -6.29 0.05 16.71
CA GLY A 133 -6.11 -1.26 17.33
C GLY A 133 -6.43 -2.45 16.43
N VAL A 134 -7.04 -2.22 15.26
CA VAL A 134 -7.38 -3.25 14.28
C VAL A 134 -6.55 -3.09 13.01
N ASP A 135 -6.50 -1.89 12.44
CA ASP A 135 -5.77 -1.62 11.20
C ASP A 135 -4.25 -1.44 11.44
N ASP A 136 -3.46 -2.46 11.07
CA ASP A 136 -1.99 -2.45 11.18
C ASP A 136 -1.32 -1.48 10.19
N ASP A 137 -2.05 -0.89 9.24
CA ASP A 137 -1.49 0.07 8.27
C ASP A 137 -1.30 1.47 8.88
N ILE A 138 -2.02 1.80 9.95
CA ILE A 138 -1.84 3.06 10.70
C ILE A 138 -0.94 2.89 11.94
N GLU A 139 -0.30 1.72 12.10
CA GLU A 139 0.57 1.39 13.22
C GLU A 139 2.04 1.72 12.93
N ALA A 140 2.43 2.96 13.22
CA ALA A 140 3.79 3.47 13.06
C ALA A 140 4.48 3.78 14.42
N ARG A 141 3.97 3.19 15.50
CA ARG A 141 4.48 3.40 16.87
C ARG A 141 5.90 2.84 17.03
N PRO A 142 6.76 3.50 17.83
CA PRO A 142 6.50 4.76 18.55
C PRO A 142 6.75 6.01 17.71
N LEU A 143 7.27 5.89 16.48
CA LEU A 143 7.81 7.02 15.70
C LEU A 143 6.75 8.04 15.28
N LEU A 144 5.56 7.58 14.86
CA LEU A 144 4.49 8.46 14.39
C LEU A 144 3.17 8.12 15.09
N ARG A 145 2.40 9.18 15.36
CA ARG A 145 1.00 9.14 15.80
C ARG A 145 0.13 9.55 14.64
N LEU A 146 -0.69 8.62 14.18
CA LEU A 146 -1.50 8.70 12.96
C LEU A 146 -3.00 8.73 13.23
N CYS A 147 -3.44 8.56 14.48
CA CYS A 147 -4.82 8.81 14.91
C CYS A 147 -4.85 9.27 16.38
N ASP A 148 -5.98 9.80 16.85
CA ASP A 148 -6.07 10.40 18.17
C ASP A 148 -6.06 9.37 19.32
N GLU A 149 -6.47 8.13 19.05
CA GLU A 149 -6.50 7.05 20.05
C GLU A 149 -5.11 6.47 20.33
N GLN A 150 -4.12 6.76 19.49
CA GLN A 150 -2.75 6.33 19.71
C GLN A 150 -2.09 7.12 20.83
N GLU A 151 -1.31 6.42 21.65
CA GLU A 151 -0.55 7.03 22.74
C GLU A 151 0.34 8.17 22.22
N HIS A 152 0.25 9.32 22.89
CA HIS A 152 1.03 10.51 22.56
C HIS A 152 2.39 10.49 23.28
N TYR A 153 3.46 10.54 22.50
CA TYR A 153 4.83 10.69 23.00
C TYR A 153 5.36 12.09 22.67
N LYS A 154 6.29 12.59 23.50
CA LYS A 154 6.90 13.93 23.32
C LYS A 154 7.51 14.16 21.94
N ILE A 155 8.00 13.11 21.28
CA ILE A 155 8.55 13.20 19.92
C ILE A 155 7.49 13.59 18.88
N HIS A 156 6.22 13.20 19.07
CA HIS A 156 5.15 13.43 18.09
C HIS A 156 4.89 14.91 17.82
N LYS A 157 5.22 15.79 18.78
CA LYS A 157 5.18 17.25 18.56
C LYS A 157 5.96 17.68 17.32
N TYR A 158 7.01 16.95 16.95
CA TYR A 158 7.89 17.26 15.81
C TYR A 158 7.72 16.32 14.62
N GLN A 159 6.74 15.40 14.66
CA GLN A 159 6.61 14.36 13.62
C GLN A 159 6.40 14.93 12.21
N HIS A 160 5.71 16.06 12.10
CA HIS A 160 5.52 16.79 10.84
C HIS A 160 6.83 17.30 10.21
N PHE A 161 7.95 17.31 10.95
CA PHE A 161 9.28 17.60 10.41
C PHE A 161 10.07 16.33 10.09
N TYR A 162 10.09 15.33 10.97
CA TYR A 162 10.94 14.15 10.80
C TYR A 162 10.27 12.99 10.05
N PHE A 163 8.98 13.06 9.72
CA PHE A 163 8.28 11.95 9.07
C PHE A 163 8.91 11.52 7.76
N TRP A 164 9.56 12.43 7.01
CA TRP A 164 10.30 12.09 5.79
C TRP A 164 11.34 11.00 6.06
N ALA A 165 12.12 11.14 7.13
CA ALA A 165 13.11 10.15 7.54
C ALA A 165 12.46 8.89 8.10
N ALA A 166 11.41 9.01 8.91
CA ALA A 166 10.68 7.86 9.44
C ALA A 166 10.09 6.98 8.32
N TYR A 167 9.54 7.60 7.27
CA TYR A 167 8.98 6.93 6.10
C TYR A 167 10.06 6.23 5.27
N SER A 168 11.25 6.81 5.13
CA SER A 168 12.37 6.13 4.48
C SER A 168 12.72 4.79 5.13
N LEU A 169 12.47 4.60 6.43
CA LEU A 169 12.80 3.37 7.15
C LEU A 169 11.84 2.20 6.86
N LEU A 170 10.67 2.45 6.25
CA LEU A 170 9.62 1.43 6.09
C LEU A 170 10.15 0.15 5.43
N TYR A 171 10.86 0.28 4.30
CA TYR A 171 11.26 -0.90 3.53
C TYR A 171 12.33 -1.73 4.25
N ILE A 172 13.29 -1.06 4.92
CA ILE A 172 14.29 -1.70 5.77
C ILE A 172 13.61 -2.44 6.93
N TRP A 173 12.70 -1.76 7.62
CA TRP A 173 11.92 -2.33 8.71
C TRP A 173 11.08 -3.53 8.26
N TRP A 174 10.52 -3.45 7.05
CA TRP A 174 9.74 -4.54 6.47
C TRP A 174 10.61 -5.77 6.17
N ILE A 175 11.74 -5.57 5.48
CA ILE A 175 12.66 -6.65 5.12
C ILE A 175 13.13 -7.39 6.36
N PHE A 176 13.61 -6.65 7.38
CA PHE A 176 14.35 -7.21 8.51
C PHE A 176 13.53 -7.43 9.79
N VAL A 177 12.34 -6.84 9.92
CA VAL A 177 11.61 -6.86 11.21
C VAL A 177 10.17 -7.33 11.07
N THR A 178 9.31 -6.61 10.34
CA THR A 178 7.85 -6.79 10.49
C THR A 178 7.37 -8.17 10.10
N ASP A 179 7.89 -8.73 9.01
CA ASP A 179 7.48 -10.05 8.55
C ASP A 179 7.93 -11.15 9.51
N TYR A 180 9.13 -11.03 10.08
CA TYR A 180 9.64 -12.00 11.07
C TYR A 180 8.83 -11.90 12.37
N LYS A 181 8.55 -10.69 12.85
CA LYS A 181 7.68 -10.47 14.00
C LYS A 181 6.32 -11.16 13.78
N LYS A 182 5.69 -10.94 12.63
CA LYS A 182 4.39 -11.55 12.28
C LYS A 182 4.48 -13.07 12.14
N TYR A 183 5.57 -13.57 11.56
CA TYR A 183 5.83 -15.00 11.42
C TYR A 183 5.94 -15.72 12.77
N PHE A 184 6.75 -15.19 13.69
CA PHE A 184 7.00 -15.83 14.99
C PHE A 184 5.87 -15.62 16.00
N THR A 185 5.22 -14.45 15.98
CA THR A 185 4.08 -14.18 16.88
C THR A 185 2.77 -14.76 16.37
N LEU A 186 2.70 -15.13 15.08
CA LEU A 186 1.47 -15.50 14.38
C LEU A 186 0.34 -14.48 14.61
N ARG A 187 0.69 -13.19 14.58
CA ARG A 187 -0.24 -12.08 14.81
C ARG A 187 0.08 -10.89 13.90
N ILE A 188 -0.96 -10.16 13.53
CA ILE A 188 -0.89 -8.84 12.88
C ILE A 188 -1.73 -7.90 13.74
N GLY A 189 -1.08 -6.93 14.40
CA GLY A 189 -1.69 -6.22 15.52
C GLY A 189 -2.25 -7.20 16.57
N GLU A 190 -3.51 -7.02 16.94
CA GLU A 190 -4.23 -7.95 17.82
C GLU A 190 -4.86 -9.16 17.08
N THR A 191 -4.82 -9.17 15.75
CA THR A 191 -5.48 -10.21 14.96
C THR A 191 -4.61 -11.47 14.86
N PRO A 192 -5.08 -12.64 15.34
CA PRO A 192 -4.35 -13.89 15.21
C PRO A 192 -4.30 -14.35 13.75
N LEU A 193 -3.12 -14.79 13.31
CA LEU A 193 -2.93 -15.50 12.06
C LEU A 193 -3.25 -16.98 12.23
N ARG A 194 -3.72 -17.59 11.15
CA ARG A 194 -3.79 -19.05 11.10
C ARG A 194 -2.40 -19.65 11.16
N LYS A 195 -2.31 -20.89 11.65
CA LYS A 195 -1.08 -21.67 11.54
C LYS A 195 -0.68 -21.82 10.06
N LEU A 196 0.61 -21.65 9.79
CA LEU A 196 1.18 -21.83 8.47
C LEU A 196 1.32 -23.33 8.18
N THR A 197 1.11 -23.69 6.92
CA THR A 197 1.40 -25.06 6.45
C THR A 197 2.91 -25.24 6.24
N VAL A 198 3.39 -26.49 6.17
CA VAL A 198 4.81 -26.79 5.88
C VAL A 198 5.28 -26.08 4.61
N LYS A 199 4.46 -26.10 3.55
CA LYS A 199 4.76 -25.41 2.29
C LYS A 199 4.92 -23.90 2.47
N GLU A 200 4.13 -23.29 3.35
CA GLU A 200 4.20 -21.84 3.62
C GLU A 200 5.42 -21.48 4.46
N HIS A 201 5.81 -22.33 5.42
CA HIS A 201 7.07 -22.17 6.15
C HIS A 201 8.27 -22.26 5.21
N LEU A 202 8.32 -23.29 4.35
CA LEU A 202 9.40 -23.45 3.37
C LEU A 202 9.45 -22.27 2.39
N SER A 203 8.29 -21.85 1.87
CA SER A 203 8.18 -20.69 0.99
C SER A 203 8.70 -19.42 1.65
N PHE A 204 8.26 -19.13 2.88
CA PHE A 204 8.68 -17.95 3.63
C PHE A 204 10.20 -17.87 3.76
N TRP A 205 10.84 -18.94 4.26
CA TRP A 205 12.29 -18.95 4.46
C TRP A 205 13.07 -18.97 3.14
N PHE A 206 12.60 -19.72 2.15
CA PHE A 206 13.21 -19.73 0.82
C PHE A 206 13.30 -18.30 0.25
N TYR A 207 12.20 -17.54 0.30
CA TYR A 207 12.20 -16.18 -0.23
C TYR A 207 13.00 -15.20 0.62
N LYS A 208 12.97 -15.32 1.96
CA LYS A 208 13.81 -14.48 2.82
C LYS A 208 15.31 -14.74 2.58
N LEU A 209 15.72 -15.99 2.47
CA LEU A 209 17.11 -16.35 2.16
C LEU A 209 17.50 -15.94 0.74
N SER A 210 16.60 -16.12 -0.24
CA SER A 210 16.83 -15.66 -1.62
C SER A 210 17.01 -14.15 -1.69
N HIS A 211 16.18 -13.38 -0.98
CA HIS A 211 16.30 -11.92 -0.92
C HIS A 211 17.62 -11.50 -0.27
N LEU A 212 18.00 -12.09 0.87
CA LEU A 212 19.28 -11.82 1.52
C LEU A 212 20.46 -12.19 0.61
N PHE A 213 20.39 -13.31 -0.09
CA PHE A 213 21.42 -13.68 -1.05
C PHE A 213 21.53 -12.65 -2.18
N LEU A 214 20.41 -12.31 -2.83
CA LEU A 214 20.40 -11.43 -4.00
C LEU A 214 20.71 -9.96 -3.64
N PHE A 215 20.21 -9.41 -2.55
CA PHE A 215 20.35 -7.98 -2.25
C PHE A 215 21.40 -7.66 -1.18
N VAL A 216 21.97 -8.68 -0.53
CA VAL A 216 23.01 -8.52 0.49
C VAL A 216 24.27 -9.31 0.14
N ALA A 217 24.23 -10.64 0.16
CA ALA A 217 25.45 -11.45 0.06
C ALA A 217 26.14 -11.32 -1.30
N LEU A 218 25.39 -11.44 -2.40
CA LEU A 218 25.95 -11.38 -3.75
C LEU A 218 26.52 -9.98 -4.08
N PRO A 219 25.81 -8.86 -3.82
CA PRO A 219 26.39 -7.54 -4.01
C PRO A 219 27.62 -7.28 -3.13
N ILE A 220 27.63 -7.69 -1.84
CA ILE A 220 28.83 -7.56 -1.00
C ILE A 220 30.02 -8.28 -1.63
N TYR A 221 29.78 -9.49 -2.14
CA TYR A 221 30.81 -10.28 -2.80
C TYR A 221 31.33 -9.64 -4.09
N THR A 222 30.46 -9.08 -4.94
CA THR A 222 30.87 -8.53 -6.24
C THR A 222 31.37 -7.10 -6.18
N VAL A 223 30.73 -6.23 -5.39
CA VAL A 223 31.01 -4.78 -5.34
C VAL A 223 31.77 -4.34 -4.10
N GLY A 224 31.90 -5.21 -3.09
CA GLY A 224 32.52 -4.90 -1.81
C GLY A 224 31.56 -4.29 -0.79
N PHE A 225 31.94 -4.36 0.48
CA PHE A 225 31.07 -3.99 1.60
C PHE A 225 30.67 -2.50 1.61
N VAL A 226 31.62 -1.58 1.42
CA VAL A 226 31.34 -0.14 1.51
C VAL A 226 30.43 0.35 0.38
N PRO A 227 30.69 0.04 -0.92
CA PRO A 227 29.75 0.38 -1.99
C PRO A 227 28.38 -0.27 -1.80
N TRP A 228 28.34 -1.51 -1.31
CA TRP A 228 27.08 -2.18 -0.99
C TRP A 228 26.28 -1.42 0.08
N VAL A 229 26.90 -1.00 1.20
CA VAL A 229 26.21 -0.23 2.25
C VAL A 229 25.57 1.02 1.63
N ILE A 230 26.34 1.81 0.89
CA ILE A 230 25.85 3.04 0.27
C ILE A 230 24.69 2.74 -0.70
N GLY A 231 24.86 1.76 -1.59
CA GLY A 231 23.85 1.40 -2.58
C GLY A 231 22.58 0.83 -1.97
N PHE A 232 22.71 -0.10 -1.02
CA PHE A 232 21.60 -0.74 -0.32
C PHE A 232 20.77 0.30 0.45
N PHE A 233 21.41 1.16 1.24
CA PHE A 233 20.68 2.20 1.97
C PHE A 233 20.06 3.23 1.03
N SER A 234 20.75 3.66 -0.04
CA SER A 234 20.19 4.59 -1.02
C SER A 234 18.90 4.03 -1.64
N MET A 235 18.95 2.77 -2.09
CA MET A 235 17.81 2.08 -2.67
C MET A 235 16.69 1.85 -1.65
N ALA A 236 17.03 1.35 -0.46
CA ALA A 236 16.03 0.96 0.54
C ALA A 236 15.33 2.16 1.18
N LEU A 237 16.05 3.25 1.44
CA LEU A 237 15.47 4.48 1.98
C LEU A 237 14.53 5.16 0.98
N VAL A 238 14.86 5.13 -0.31
CA VAL A 238 13.99 5.64 -1.38
C VAL A 238 12.75 4.77 -1.55
N ALA A 239 12.92 3.44 -1.59
CA ALA A 239 11.80 2.51 -1.66
C ALA A 239 10.84 2.69 -0.46
N GLY A 240 11.39 2.75 0.76
CA GLY A 240 10.62 2.98 1.98
C GLY A 240 9.83 4.29 1.92
N PHE A 241 10.51 5.37 1.55
CA PHE A 241 9.89 6.69 1.45
C PHE A 241 8.74 6.72 0.44
N VAL A 242 8.96 6.20 -0.78
CA VAL A 242 7.95 6.18 -1.84
C VAL A 242 6.75 5.31 -1.46
N LEU A 243 6.99 4.12 -0.89
CA LEU A 243 5.92 3.24 -0.40
C LEU A 243 5.09 3.94 0.68
N SER A 244 5.75 4.49 1.72
CA SER A 244 5.08 5.17 2.82
C SER A 244 4.29 6.38 2.33
N ILE A 245 4.90 7.31 1.60
CA ILE A 245 4.19 8.54 1.23
C ILE A 245 2.96 8.24 0.38
N VAL A 246 3.03 7.29 -0.56
CA VAL A 246 1.87 6.94 -1.41
C VAL A 246 0.72 6.37 -0.59
N PHE A 247 0.99 5.45 0.36
CA PHE A 247 -0.07 4.90 1.22
C PHE A 247 -0.63 5.95 2.17
N GLN A 248 0.23 6.78 2.76
CA GLN A 248 -0.17 7.72 3.80
C GLN A 248 -0.94 8.93 3.26
N LEU A 249 -0.65 9.37 2.04
CA LEU A 249 -1.46 10.37 1.32
C LEU A 249 -2.90 9.91 1.04
N ALA A 250 -3.14 8.60 1.15
CA ALA A 250 -4.42 7.99 0.85
C ALA A 250 -5.30 7.77 2.11
N HIS A 251 -4.73 7.88 3.32
CA HIS A 251 -5.39 7.52 4.59
C HIS A 251 -5.22 8.51 5.73
N THR A 252 -4.09 9.22 5.79
CA THR A 252 -3.68 10.05 6.95
C THR A 252 -3.54 11.51 6.53
N VAL A 253 -4.63 12.09 6.03
CA VAL A 253 -4.69 13.47 5.53
C VAL A 253 -5.80 14.21 6.24
N GLU A 254 -5.87 15.52 6.09
CA GLU A 254 -7.04 16.28 6.56
C GLU A 254 -8.31 15.69 5.92
N HIS A 255 -9.40 15.72 6.69
CA HIS A 255 -10.72 15.21 6.32
C HIS A 255 -10.87 13.68 6.24
N THR A 256 -9.80 12.86 6.36
CA THR A 256 -10.00 11.42 6.60
C THR A 256 -10.29 11.17 8.08
N HIS A 257 -11.17 10.21 8.35
CA HIS A 257 -11.65 9.89 9.68
C HIS A 257 -10.99 8.61 10.21
N PHE A 258 -11.03 8.44 11.53
CA PHE A 258 -10.55 7.25 12.26
C PHE A 258 -11.66 6.75 13.18
N PRO A 259 -12.79 6.26 12.61
CA PRO A 259 -13.97 5.93 13.41
C PRO A 259 -13.71 4.71 14.30
N LEU A 260 -14.31 4.72 15.48
CA LEU A 260 -14.27 3.61 16.42
C LEU A 260 -15.62 2.88 16.45
N PRO A 261 -15.62 1.57 16.75
CA PRO A 261 -16.86 0.88 17.07
C PRO A 261 -17.46 1.42 18.36
N ASP A 262 -18.79 1.43 18.44
CA ASP A 262 -19.51 1.70 19.68
C ASP A 262 -19.10 0.71 20.77
N ASN A 263 -18.74 1.22 21.96
CA ASN A 263 -18.19 0.41 23.04
C ASN A 263 -19.18 -0.63 23.59
N ALA A 264 -20.48 -0.34 23.55
CA ALA A 264 -21.51 -1.23 24.09
C ALA A 264 -21.88 -2.37 23.12
N THR A 265 -21.95 -2.06 21.82
CA THR A 265 -22.47 -2.97 20.80
C THR A 265 -21.37 -3.57 19.90
N GLY A 266 -20.17 -2.97 19.89
CA GLY A 266 -19.07 -3.33 18.99
C GLY A 266 -19.37 -3.02 17.50
N LYS A 267 -20.36 -2.18 17.22
CA LYS A 267 -20.80 -1.86 15.86
C LYS A 267 -20.25 -0.53 15.38
N MET A 268 -19.94 -0.44 14.09
CA MET A 268 -19.64 0.82 13.43
C MET A 268 -20.92 1.63 13.22
N GLU A 269 -20.79 2.95 13.21
CA GLU A 269 -21.90 3.88 12.93
C GLU A 269 -22.37 3.77 11.47
N ASP A 270 -21.42 3.88 10.54
CA ASP A 270 -21.68 3.88 9.10
C ASP A 270 -21.75 2.46 8.52
N GLU A 271 -22.46 2.29 7.39
CA GLU A 271 -22.21 1.11 6.56
C GLU A 271 -20.80 1.11 5.97
N TRP A 272 -20.32 -0.08 5.62
CA TRP A 272 -18.94 -0.29 5.17
C TRP A 272 -18.52 0.63 4.00
N ALA A 273 -19.36 0.87 2.98
CA ALA A 273 -18.98 1.74 1.88
C ALA A 273 -18.80 3.22 2.30
N ILE A 274 -19.66 3.71 3.19
CA ILE A 274 -19.55 5.07 3.72
C ILE A 274 -18.31 5.20 4.60
N HIS A 275 -18.04 4.18 5.43
CA HIS A 275 -16.79 4.08 6.19
C HIS A 275 -15.57 4.17 5.26
N GLN A 276 -15.53 3.39 4.18
CA GLN A 276 -14.43 3.44 3.21
C GLN A 276 -14.28 4.83 2.60
N LEU A 277 -15.37 5.52 2.27
CA LEU A 277 -15.32 6.89 1.74
C LEU A 277 -14.80 7.92 2.75
N LYS A 278 -15.16 7.80 4.02
CA LYS A 278 -14.69 8.70 5.09
C LYS A 278 -13.24 8.45 5.50
N THR A 279 -12.73 7.24 5.30
CA THR A 279 -11.38 6.82 5.75
C THR A 279 -10.33 6.81 4.63
N THR A 280 -10.71 7.18 3.41
CA THR A 280 -9.81 7.18 2.25
C THR A 280 -9.87 8.50 1.48
N ALA A 281 -8.74 8.87 0.89
CA ALA A 281 -8.59 10.06 0.08
C ALA A 281 -7.92 9.75 -1.26
N ASN A 282 -8.41 10.39 -2.31
CA ASN A 282 -7.75 10.39 -3.62
C ASN A 282 -6.79 11.57 -3.75
N PHE A 283 -5.79 11.42 -4.61
CA PHE A 283 -4.87 12.52 -4.93
C PHE A 283 -4.45 12.51 -6.39
N ALA A 284 -4.25 13.67 -6.99
CA ALA A 284 -3.68 13.82 -8.34
C ALA A 284 -4.28 12.89 -9.42
N THR A 285 -5.58 12.55 -9.33
CA THR A 285 -6.28 11.56 -10.20
C THR A 285 -6.17 11.87 -11.70
N ARG A 286 -6.05 13.16 -12.04
CA ARG A 286 -5.91 13.65 -13.42
C ARG A 286 -4.49 13.59 -13.96
N ASN A 287 -3.48 13.36 -13.11
CA ASN A 287 -2.08 13.30 -13.51
C ASN A 287 -1.73 11.89 -13.98
N LYS A 288 -1.62 11.71 -15.30
CA LYS A 288 -1.33 10.40 -15.91
C LYS A 288 0.04 9.84 -15.52
N LEU A 289 1.04 10.68 -15.25
CA LEU A 289 2.37 10.22 -14.83
C LEU A 289 2.32 9.67 -13.41
N VAL A 290 1.64 10.37 -12.50
CA VAL A 290 1.42 9.88 -11.13
C VAL A 290 0.64 8.57 -11.17
N SER A 291 -0.50 8.53 -11.86
CA SER A 291 -1.31 7.31 -11.97
C SER A 291 -0.55 6.15 -12.63
N TRP A 292 0.36 6.45 -13.57
CA TRP A 292 1.26 5.45 -14.12
C TRP A 292 2.27 4.99 -13.07
N PHE A 293 2.92 5.87 -12.33
CA PHE A 293 3.91 5.45 -11.35
C PHE A 293 3.29 4.65 -10.18
N VAL A 294 2.19 5.14 -9.59
CA VAL A 294 1.62 4.58 -8.35
C VAL A 294 0.55 3.50 -8.55
N GLY A 295 0.39 2.97 -9.77
CA GLY A 295 -0.55 1.87 -10.01
C GLY A 295 -2.00 2.15 -9.62
N GLY A 296 -2.43 3.41 -9.80
CA GLY A 296 -3.77 3.84 -9.42
C GLY A 296 -4.07 3.89 -7.93
N LEU A 297 -3.06 3.75 -7.04
CA LEU A 297 -3.22 4.02 -5.60
C LEU A 297 -3.58 5.47 -5.27
N ASN A 298 -3.50 6.35 -6.26
CA ASN A 298 -4.00 7.71 -6.19
C ASN A 298 -5.54 7.80 -6.40
N PHE A 299 -6.18 6.67 -6.69
CA PHE A 299 -7.62 6.38 -6.71
C PHE A 299 -7.98 5.41 -5.58
N GLN A 300 -7.58 5.75 -4.35
CA GLN A 300 -7.73 4.90 -3.18
C GLN A 300 -9.19 4.63 -2.80
N VAL A 301 -10.09 5.59 -3.01
CA VAL A 301 -11.53 5.41 -2.81
C VAL A 301 -12.06 4.25 -3.68
N GLU A 302 -11.72 4.26 -4.97
CA GLU A 302 -12.12 3.22 -5.91
C GLU A 302 -11.51 1.88 -5.54
N HIS A 303 -10.24 1.91 -5.14
CA HIS A 303 -9.49 0.73 -4.75
C HIS A 303 -10.13 0.05 -3.53
N HIS A 304 -10.48 0.80 -2.49
CA HIS A 304 -11.06 0.26 -1.27
C HIS A 304 -12.48 -0.25 -1.45
N LEU A 305 -13.31 0.45 -2.24
CA LEU A 305 -14.66 0.00 -2.53
C LEU A 305 -14.69 -1.22 -3.46
N PHE A 306 -13.78 -1.31 -4.42
CA PHE A 306 -13.76 -2.36 -5.43
C PHE A 306 -12.34 -2.91 -5.72
N PRO A 307 -11.67 -3.53 -4.74
CA PRO A 307 -10.26 -3.92 -4.87
C PRO A 307 -10.01 -4.99 -5.94
N LYS A 308 -11.04 -5.77 -6.28
CA LYS A 308 -10.99 -6.81 -7.33
C LYS A 308 -11.11 -6.26 -8.76
N ILE A 309 -11.33 -4.96 -8.93
CA ILE A 309 -11.30 -4.30 -10.23
C ILE A 309 -9.90 -3.72 -10.42
N SER A 310 -9.29 -3.98 -11.58
CA SER A 310 -7.92 -3.50 -11.87
C SER A 310 -7.88 -1.98 -11.97
N HIS A 311 -6.78 -1.40 -11.50
CA HIS A 311 -6.60 0.04 -11.45
C HIS A 311 -6.67 0.74 -12.81
N VAL A 312 -6.52 -0.01 -13.91
CA VAL A 312 -6.70 0.53 -15.27
C VAL A 312 -8.11 1.09 -15.51
N HIS A 313 -9.09 0.71 -14.69
CA HIS A 313 -10.49 1.15 -14.80
C HIS A 313 -10.86 2.26 -13.79
N TYR A 314 -10.03 2.54 -12.79
CA TYR A 314 -10.32 3.55 -11.75
C TYR A 314 -10.60 4.96 -12.30
N PRO A 315 -9.95 5.46 -13.37
CA PRO A 315 -10.31 6.75 -13.95
C PRO A 315 -11.75 6.83 -14.51
N ALA A 316 -12.34 5.70 -14.88
CA ALA A 316 -13.73 5.66 -15.33
C ALA A 316 -14.69 5.47 -14.14
N ILE A 317 -14.34 4.56 -13.22
CA ILE A 317 -15.16 4.22 -12.06
C ILE A 317 -15.24 5.40 -11.08
N SER A 318 -14.16 6.14 -10.89
CA SER A 318 -14.15 7.35 -10.05
C SER A 318 -15.20 8.37 -10.44
N LYS A 319 -15.49 8.52 -11.74
CA LYS A 319 -16.57 9.42 -12.21
C LYS A 319 -17.95 8.92 -11.78
N ILE A 320 -18.16 7.60 -11.78
CA ILE A 320 -19.42 6.98 -11.37
C ILE A 320 -19.59 7.13 -9.86
N ILE A 321 -18.56 6.82 -9.08
CA ILE A 321 -18.56 6.93 -7.62
C ILE A 321 -18.76 8.38 -7.20
N LYS A 322 -17.99 9.31 -7.78
CA LYS A 322 -18.10 10.75 -7.47
C LYS A 322 -19.49 11.30 -7.77
N LYS A 323 -20.11 10.89 -8.88
CA LYS A 323 -21.50 11.28 -9.21
C LYS A 323 -22.49 10.73 -8.19
N ALA A 324 -22.36 9.45 -7.81
CA ALA A 324 -23.21 8.87 -6.78
C ALA A 324 -23.02 9.56 -5.42
N CYS A 325 -21.80 9.88 -5.03
CA CYS A 325 -21.53 10.63 -3.80
C CYS A 325 -22.24 11.99 -3.81
N GLN A 326 -22.20 12.71 -4.94
CA GLN A 326 -22.92 13.98 -5.10
C GLN A 326 -24.44 13.83 -4.97
N GLU A 327 -25.03 12.81 -5.60
CA GLU A 327 -26.49 12.56 -5.54
C GLU A 327 -26.98 12.22 -4.13
N TYR A 328 -26.14 11.57 -3.32
CA TYR A 328 -26.47 11.12 -1.96
C TYR A 328 -25.92 12.05 -0.86
N GLY A 329 -25.31 13.19 -1.22
CA GLY A 329 -24.75 14.14 -0.26
C GLY A 329 -23.54 13.61 0.54
N ILE A 330 -22.82 12.62 0.00
CA ILE A 330 -21.65 12.02 0.63
C ILE A 330 -20.38 12.75 0.17
N GLN A 331 -19.48 13.06 1.10
CA GLN A 331 -18.21 13.69 0.77
C GLN A 331 -17.29 12.71 0.03
N TYR A 332 -16.75 13.15 -1.11
CA TYR A 332 -15.74 12.42 -1.88
C TYR A 332 -14.41 13.17 -1.78
N ILE A 333 -13.47 12.64 -0.98
CA ILE A 333 -12.21 13.31 -0.64
C ILE A 333 -11.21 13.13 -1.79
N GLU A 334 -10.84 14.24 -2.43
CA GLU A 334 -9.92 14.23 -3.57
C GLU A 334 -9.04 15.49 -3.62
N TYR A 335 -7.74 15.31 -3.50
CA TYR A 335 -6.75 16.38 -3.66
C TYR A 335 -6.31 16.49 -5.12
N THR A 336 -6.41 17.68 -5.71
CA THR A 336 -6.16 17.84 -7.16
C THR A 336 -4.69 17.64 -7.58
N ARG A 337 -3.73 17.83 -6.66
CA ARG A 337 -2.28 17.72 -6.90
C ARG A 337 -1.61 17.01 -5.73
N VAL A 338 -0.51 16.30 -6.01
CA VAL A 338 0.30 15.61 -4.99
C VAL A 338 0.71 16.58 -3.87
N ARG A 339 1.18 17.78 -4.22
CA ARG A 339 1.59 18.80 -3.24
C ARG A 339 0.49 19.21 -2.26
N TYR A 340 -0.78 19.16 -2.66
CA TYR A 340 -1.90 19.50 -1.78
C TYR A 340 -2.21 18.35 -0.82
N ALA A 341 -2.15 17.11 -1.31
CA ALA A 341 -2.25 15.93 -0.44
C ALA A 341 -1.08 15.91 0.58
N VAL A 342 0.14 16.23 0.14
CA VAL A 342 1.32 16.34 1.02
C VAL A 342 1.15 17.45 2.05
N ALA A 343 0.70 18.65 1.65
CA ALA A 343 0.47 19.74 2.59
C ALA A 343 -0.60 19.35 3.64
N SER A 344 -1.67 18.68 3.20
CA SER A 344 -2.71 18.15 4.07
C SER A 344 -2.18 17.08 5.02
N HIS A 345 -1.36 16.14 4.53
CA HIS A 345 -0.70 15.14 5.38
C HIS A 345 0.21 15.78 6.44
N VAL A 346 0.99 16.80 6.08
CA VAL A 346 1.85 17.54 7.02
C VAL A 346 1.01 18.28 8.07
N SER A 347 -0.11 18.90 7.66
CA SER A 347 -1.07 19.54 8.56
C SER A 347 -1.66 18.51 9.54
N PHE A 348 -2.13 17.38 9.03
CA PHE A 348 -2.65 16.27 9.82
C PHE A 348 -1.63 15.77 10.86
N LEU A 349 -0.39 15.49 10.45
CA LEU A 349 0.68 15.08 11.35
C LEU A 349 0.99 16.12 12.43
N ARG A 350 0.90 17.42 12.08
CA ARG A 350 1.07 18.50 13.05
C ARG A 350 -0.06 18.52 14.08
N GLN A 351 -1.32 18.34 13.64
CA GLN A 351 -2.47 18.24 14.53
C GLN A 351 -2.34 17.05 15.48
N MET A 352 -2.03 15.86 14.95
CA MET A 352 -1.77 14.65 15.74
C MET A 352 -0.61 14.81 16.72
N GLY A 353 0.36 15.69 16.43
CA GLY A 353 1.47 15.98 17.33
C GLY A 353 1.14 16.97 18.46
N GLN A 354 0.08 17.77 18.30
CA GLN A 354 -0.31 18.83 19.22
C GLN A 354 -1.46 18.43 20.15
N ASN A 355 -2.41 17.62 19.64
CA ASN A 355 -3.52 17.09 20.42
C ASN A 355 -3.01 16.00 21.38
N LYS A 356 -3.42 16.07 22.64
CA LYS A 356 -3.05 15.10 23.68
C LYS A 356 -4.08 14.00 23.79
#